data_AF-A0A8T3LXD9-F1
#
_entry.id   AF-A0A8T3LXD9-F1
#
_cell.length_a   1.000
_cell.length_b   1.000
_cell.length_c   1.000
_cell.angle_alpha   90.00
_cell.angle_beta   90.00
_cell.angle_gamma   90.00
#
_symmetry.space_group_name_H-M   'P 1'
#
loop_
_entity.id
_entity.type
_entity.pdbx_description
1 polymer ?
#
loop_
_entity_poly.entity_id
_entity_poly.type
_entity_poly.pdbx_seq_one_letter_code
_entity_poly.pdbx_strand_id
1 'polypeptide(L)'
;MARFLHWRAAVFTSRFILFGLVLAQLADAATFTVGVSRFGIGLESNGIATGIYHASGLDGVLMAKTMVLLATIGLLVTTAPRFPRLLVWGGAAATSLGLLGFATNTASILLLS
;
A
#
# COMPACT_ATOMS: atom_id res chain seq x y z
N MET A 1 14.81 23.05 25.60
CA MET A 1 13.72 22.10 25.96
C MET A 1 12.68 21.94 24.84
N ALA A 2 12.13 23.02 24.28
CA ALA A 2 11.13 22.95 23.19
C ALA A 2 11.60 22.14 21.96
N ARG A 3 12.82 22.35 21.45
CA ARG A 3 13.34 21.66 20.24
C ARG A 3 13.36 20.13 20.35
N PHE A 4 13.53 19.59 21.56
CA PHE A 4 13.59 18.15 21.81
C PHE A 4 12.20 17.48 21.75
N LEU A 5 11.16 18.19 22.22
CA LEU A 5 9.76 17.74 22.10
C LEU A 5 9.29 17.67 20.65
N HIS A 6 9.64 18.67 19.83
CA HIS A 6 9.27 18.72 18.41
C HIS A 6 9.89 17.55 17.61
N TRP A 7 11.14 17.18 17.93
CA TRP A 7 11.80 16.06 17.28
C TRP A 7 11.15 14.71 17.63
N ARG A 8 10.81 14.48 18.91
CA ARG A 8 10.12 13.24 19.33
C ARG A 8 8.74 13.11 18.68
N ALA A 9 7.98 14.20 18.62
CA ALA A 9 6.69 14.23 17.96
C ALA A 9 6.82 13.92 16.45
N ALA A 10 7.79 14.51 15.76
CA ALA A 10 8.02 14.26 14.34
C ALA A 10 8.38 12.79 14.05
N VAL A 11 9.26 12.18 14.85
CA VAL A 11 9.62 10.76 14.70
C VAL A 11 8.41 9.86 14.94
N PHE A 12 7.61 10.15 15.96
CA PHE A 12 6.39 9.38 16.24
C PHE A 12 5.39 9.46 15.08
N THR A 13 5.08 10.67 14.60
CA THR A 13 4.18 10.89 13.46
C THR A 13 4.66 10.14 12.22
N SER A 14 5.96 10.19 11.92
CA SER A 14 6.51 9.48 10.76
C SER A 14 6.34 7.97 10.86
N ARG A 15 6.62 7.39 12.03
CA ARG A 15 6.42 5.96 12.28
C ARG A 15 4.96 5.56 12.16
N PHE A 16 4.06 6.38 12.69
CA PHE A 16 2.63 6.12 12.62
C PHE A 16 2.11 6.15 11.17
N ILE A 17 2.55 7.13 10.36
CA ILE A 17 2.21 7.20 8.94
C ILE A 17 2.71 5.98 8.18
N LEU A 18 3.99 5.62 8.37
CA LEU A 18 4.59 4.45 7.71
C LEU A 18 3.89 3.15 8.13
N PHE A 19 3.50 3.03 9.40
CA PHE A 19 2.75 1.89 9.91
C PHE A 19 1.36 1.80 9.26
N GLY A 20 0.61 2.91 9.22
CA GLY A 20 -0.70 2.96 8.58
C GLY A 20 -0.63 2.61 7.08
N LEU A 21 0.39 3.12 6.38
CA LEU A 21 0.66 2.79 4.99
C LEU A 21 0.87 1.28 4.82
N VAL A 22 1.74 0.67 5.62
CA VAL A 22 2.02 -0.78 5.55
C VAL A 22 0.74 -1.58 5.81
N LEU A 23 -0.04 -1.23 6.83
CA LEU A 23 -1.29 -1.92 7.13
C LEU A 23 -2.30 -1.83 5.98
N ALA A 24 -2.50 -0.65 5.40
CA ALA A 24 -3.41 -0.46 4.28
C ALA A 24 -2.99 -1.29 3.07
N GLN A 25 -1.70 -1.34 2.79
CA GLN A 25 -1.14 -2.06 1.64
C GLN A 25 -1.19 -3.59 1.84
N LEU A 26 -0.98 -4.06 3.07
CA LEU A 26 -1.14 -5.47 3.43
C LEU A 26 -2.60 -5.91 3.36
N ALA A 27 -3.53 -5.10 3.86
CA ALA A 27 -4.96 -5.38 3.80
C ALA A 27 -5.43 -5.50 2.34
N ASP A 28 -5.01 -4.55 1.49
CA ASP A 28 -5.29 -4.58 0.06
C ASP A 28 -4.68 -5.80 -0.64
N ALA A 29 -3.43 -6.17 -0.33
CA ALA A 29 -2.81 -7.37 -0.90
C ALA A 29 -3.51 -8.66 -0.46
N ALA A 30 -3.95 -8.73 0.79
CA ALA A 30 -4.67 -9.88 1.32
C ALA A 30 -6.04 -10.03 0.66
N THR A 31 -6.83 -8.95 0.55
CA THR A 31 -8.14 -9.01 -0.10
C THR A 31 -8.03 -9.27 -1.59
N PHE A 32 -7.02 -8.72 -2.26
CA PHE A 32 -6.71 -9.07 -3.65
C PHE A 32 -6.45 -10.57 -3.80
N THR A 33 -5.59 -11.13 -2.95
CA THR A 33 -5.24 -12.56 -2.96
C THR A 33 -6.48 -13.44 -2.79
N VAL A 34 -7.34 -13.11 -1.83
CA VAL A 34 -8.60 -13.82 -1.60
C VAL A 34 -9.52 -13.70 -2.81
N GLY A 35 -9.69 -12.50 -3.37
CA GLY A 35 -10.53 -12.26 -4.54
C GLY A 35 -10.10 -13.09 -5.75
N VAL A 36 -8.81 -13.04 -6.09
CA VAL A 36 -8.24 -13.81 -7.21
C VAL A 36 -8.35 -15.31 -6.96
N SER A 37 -8.12 -15.78 -5.73
CA SER A 37 -8.23 -17.21 -5.40
C SER A 37 -9.66 -17.77 -5.53
N ARG A 38 -10.68 -16.92 -5.33
CA ARG A 38 -12.10 -17.32 -5.37
C ARG A 38 -12.74 -17.15 -6.74
N PHE A 39 -12.45 -16.05 -7.42
CA PHE A 39 -13.17 -15.63 -8.63
C PHE A 39 -12.26 -15.56 -9.87
N GLY A 40 -10.96 -15.82 -9.71
CA GLY A 40 -9.96 -15.68 -10.76
C GLY A 40 -9.57 -14.22 -11.04
N ILE A 41 -8.57 -14.04 -11.90
CA ILE A 41 -8.04 -12.71 -12.26
C ILE A 41 -8.95 -11.94 -13.24
N GLY A 42 -9.97 -12.59 -13.82
CA GLY A 42 -10.78 -12.00 -14.90
C GLY A 42 -11.64 -10.80 -14.48
N LEU A 43 -11.78 -10.56 -13.18
CA LEU A 43 -12.49 -9.41 -12.62
C LEU A 43 -11.57 -8.22 -12.35
N GLU A 44 -10.25 -8.38 -12.52
CA GLU A 44 -9.32 -7.28 -12.32
C GLU A 44 -9.36 -6.27 -13.46
N SER A 45 -9.65 -5.03 -13.09
CA SER A 45 -9.67 -3.89 -14.02
C SER A 45 -8.27 -3.37 -14.37
N ASN A 46 -7.26 -3.74 -13.57
CA ASN A 46 -5.89 -3.32 -13.80
C ASN A 46 -5.21 -4.24 -14.82
N GLY A 47 -5.17 -3.80 -16.08
CA GLY A 47 -4.52 -4.55 -17.17
C GLY A 47 -3.05 -4.87 -16.95
N ILE A 48 -2.32 -4.09 -16.13
CA ILE A 48 -0.93 -4.41 -15.76
C ILE A 48 -0.91 -5.59 -14.79
N ALA A 49 -1.77 -5.58 -13.76
CA ALA A 49 -1.86 -6.69 -12.81
C ALA A 49 -2.28 -7.99 -13.51
N THR A 50 -3.26 -7.91 -14.40
CA THR A 50 -3.71 -9.04 -15.23
C THR A 50 -2.59 -9.55 -16.15
N GLY A 51 -1.84 -8.64 -16.79
CA GLY A 51 -0.70 -8.99 -17.63
C GLY A 51 0.42 -9.71 -16.85
N ILE A 52 0.76 -9.21 -15.66
CA ILE A 52 1.75 -9.86 -14.78
C ILE A 52 1.23 -11.23 -14.32
N TYR A 53 -0.04 -11.33 -13.94
CA TYR A 53 -0.65 -12.59 -13.52
C TYR A 53 -0.58 -13.65 -14.62
N HIS A 54 -0.87 -13.31 -15.87
CA HIS A 54 -0.77 -14.26 -16.98
C HIS A 54 0.67 -14.70 -17.27
N ALA A 55 1.66 -13.85 -16.98
CA ALA A 55 3.07 -14.17 -17.21
C ALA A 55 3.71 -14.98 -16.08
N SER A 56 3.36 -14.70 -14.81
CA SER A 56 4.07 -15.22 -13.63
C SER A 56 3.15 -15.65 -12.47
N GLY A 57 1.83 -15.64 -12.68
CA GLY A 57 0.84 -16.03 -11.68
C GLY A 57 0.66 -15.02 -10.55
N LEU A 58 -0.01 -15.45 -9.49
CA LEU A 58 -0.30 -14.62 -8.31
C LEU A 58 0.99 -14.13 -7.64
N ASP A 59 2.00 -15.01 -7.52
CA ASP A 59 3.28 -14.69 -6.89
C ASP A 59 3.98 -13.52 -7.59
N GLY A 60 3.90 -13.47 -8.93
CA GLY A 60 4.45 -12.36 -9.70
C GLY A 60 3.77 -11.02 -9.40
N VAL A 61 2.45 -11.01 -9.27
CA VAL A 61 1.68 -9.81 -8.91
C VAL A 61 2.04 -9.36 -7.49
N LEU A 62 2.12 -10.29 -6.55
CA LEU A 62 2.48 -10.00 -5.16
C LEU A 62 3.93 -9.51 -5.03
N MET A 63 4.88 -10.09 -5.79
CA MET A 63 6.25 -9.59 -5.86
C MET A 63 6.29 -8.16 -6.41
N ALA A 64 5.62 -7.90 -7.54
CA ALA A 64 5.60 -6.56 -8.12
C ALA A 64 5.03 -5.52 -7.14
N LYS A 65 3.93 -5.85 -6.47
CA LYS A 65 3.32 -5.00 -5.45
C LYS A 65 4.26 -4.76 -4.27
N THR A 66 4.92 -5.81 -3.79
CA THR A 66 5.90 -5.73 -2.70
C THR A 66 7.08 -4.84 -3.08
N MET A 67 7.60 -4.96 -4.31
CA MET A 67 8.69 -4.12 -4.80
C MET A 67 8.29 -2.64 -4.88
N VAL A 68 7.08 -2.33 -5.36
CA VAL A 68 6.56 -0.96 -5.38
C VAL A 68 6.36 -0.41 -3.97
N LEU A 69 5.86 -1.22 -3.05
CA LEU A 69 5.69 -0.85 -1.65
C LEU A 69 7.02 -0.52 -0.99
N LEU A 70 8.03 -1.39 -1.13
CA LEU A 70 9.37 -1.18 -0.60
C LEU A 70 10.02 0.06 -1.22
N ALA A 71 9.87 0.28 -2.52
CA ALA A 71 10.38 1.47 -3.19
C ALA A 71 9.72 2.75 -2.66
N THR A 72 8.40 2.74 -2.44
CA THR A 72 7.64 3.87 -1.90
C THR A 72 8.04 4.17 -0.46
N ILE A 73 8.12 3.16 0.40
CA ILE A 73 8.59 3.31 1.79
C ILE A 73 10.03 3.84 1.79
N GLY A 74 10.91 3.25 0.99
CA GLY A 74 12.31 3.70 0.86
C GLY A 74 12.41 5.16 0.44
N LEU A 75 11.62 5.58 -0.54
CA LEU A 75 11.55 6.98 -0.99
C LEU A 75 11.06 7.91 0.13
N LEU A 76 9.98 7.54 0.82
CA LEU A 76 9.43 8.34 1.92
C LEU A 76 10.42 8.47 3.08
N VAL A 77 11.06 7.36 3.49
CA VAL A 77 12.04 7.34 4.58
C VAL A 77 13.28 8.17 4.24
N THR A 78 13.82 8.02 3.03
CA THR A 78 15.04 8.73 2.60
C THR A 78 14.81 10.23 2.39
N THR A 79 13.61 10.63 1.95
CA THR A 79 13.27 12.04 1.72
C THR A 79 12.75 12.75 2.97
N ALA A 80 12.27 12.03 3.98
CA ALA A 80 11.68 12.60 5.20
C ALA A 80 12.56 13.63 5.93
N PRO A 81 13.89 13.46 6.10
CA PRO A 81 14.71 14.43 6.82
C PRO A 81 14.79 15.79 6.10
N ARG A 82 14.72 15.78 4.76
CA ARG A 82 14.85 16.96 3.92
C ARG A 82 13.49 17.58 3.59
N PHE A 83 12.46 16.76 3.45
CA PHE A 83 11.13 17.15 3.01
C PHE A 83 10.04 16.51 3.88
N PRO A 84 9.89 16.92 5.15
CA PRO A 84 8.94 16.29 6.08
C PRO A 84 7.48 16.40 5.64
N ARG A 85 7.14 17.44 4.86
CA ARG A 85 5.81 17.57 4.24
C ARG A 85 5.54 16.45 3.24
N LEU A 86 6.53 16.05 2.44
CA LEU A 86 6.35 14.96 1.46
C LEU A 86 6.04 13.63 2.16
N LEU A 87 6.57 13.38 3.35
CA LEU A 87 6.21 12.20 4.11
C LEU A 87 4.72 12.21 4.50
N VAL A 88 4.19 13.35 4.93
CA VAL A 88 2.77 13.47 5.29
C VAL A 88 1.88 13.30 4.07
N TRP A 89 2.12 14.07 3.00
CA TRP A 89 1.29 14.03 1.79
C TRP A 89 1.44 12.70 1.05
N GLY A 90 2.67 12.24 0.85
CA GLY A 90 2.96 10.97 0.17
C GLY A 90 2.51 9.76 0.98
N GLY A 91 2.70 9.79 2.30
CA GLY A 91 2.20 8.76 3.20
C GLY A 91 0.67 8.70 3.23
N ALA A 92 -0.01 9.86 3.30
CA ALA A 92 -1.47 9.92 3.20
C ALA A 92 -1.97 9.40 1.85
N ALA A 93 -1.37 9.82 0.74
CA ALA A 93 -1.73 9.35 -0.60
C ALA A 93 -1.56 7.82 -0.74
N ALA A 94 -0.40 7.28 -0.36
CA ALA A 94 -0.12 5.85 -0.43
C ALA A 94 -1.02 5.02 0.51
N THR A 95 -1.37 5.56 1.69
CA THR A 95 -2.32 4.93 2.61
C THR A 95 -3.73 4.92 2.01
N SER A 96 -4.20 6.06 1.47
CA SER A 96 -5.50 6.17 0.83
C SER A 96 -5.65 5.22 -0.37
N LEU A 97 -4.60 5.10 -1.20
CA LEU A 97 -4.61 4.14 -2.31
C LEU A 97 -4.70 2.69 -1.83
N GLY A 98 -3.97 2.32 -0.78
CA GLY A 98 -4.09 1.00 -0.16
C GLY A 98 -5.48 0.75 0.42
N LEU A 99 -6.05 1.72 1.16
CA LEU A 99 -7.39 1.60 1.71
C LEU A 99 -8.47 1.50 0.61
N LEU A 100 -8.30 2.24 -0.49
CA LEU A 100 -9.19 2.16 -1.64
C LEU A 100 -9.13 0.78 -2.27
N GLY A 101 -7.94 0.23 -2.53
CA GLY A 101 -7.79 -1.13 -3.06
C GLY A 101 -8.39 -2.18 -2.13
N PHE A 102 -8.13 -2.07 -0.81
CA PHE A 102 -8.76 -2.92 0.19
C PHE A 102 -10.29 -2.86 0.11
N ALA A 103 -10.87 -1.66 0.04
CA ALA A 103 -12.31 -1.46 -0.02
C ALA A 103 -12.91 -2.01 -1.31
N THR A 104 -12.28 -1.78 -2.48
CA THR A 104 -12.77 -2.30 -3.76
C THR A 104 -12.70 -3.82 -3.80
N ASN A 105 -11.62 -4.43 -3.33
CA ASN A 105 -11.48 -5.89 -3.32
C ASN A 105 -12.49 -6.52 -2.35
N THR A 106 -12.68 -5.92 -1.17
CA THR A 106 -13.67 -6.39 -0.19
C THR A 106 -15.09 -6.28 -0.76
N ALA A 107 -15.43 -5.15 -1.39
CA ALA A 107 -16.73 -4.97 -2.01
C ALA A 107 -16.97 -6.01 -3.12
N SER A 108 -15.98 -6.25 -3.98
CA SER A 108 -16.07 -7.30 -5.02
C SER A 108 -16.29 -8.68 -4.40
N ILE A 109 -15.56 -9.03 -3.33
CA ILE A 109 -15.75 -10.31 -2.64
C ILE A 109 -17.16 -10.44 -2.09
N LEU A 110 -17.68 -9.41 -1.40
CA LEU A 110 -19.01 -9.44 -0.78
C LEU A 110 -20.15 -9.44 -1.79
N LEU A 111 -19.98 -8.79 -2.95
CA LEU A 111 -21.01 -8.72 -3.99
C LEU A 111 -21.07 -9.99 -4.85
N LEU A 112 -19.99 -10.78 -4.88
CA LEU A 112 -19.87 -11.99 -5.71
C LEU A 112 -19.90 -13.29 -4.90
N SER A 113 -19.82 -13.22 -3.57
CA SER A 113 -19.98 -14.35 -2.64
C SER A 113 -21.44 -14.69 -2.39
#